data_AF-A0A7W7N8M4-F1
#
_entry.id   AF-A0A7W7N8M4-F1
#
_cell.length_a   1.000
_cell.length_b   1.000
_cell.length_c   1.000
_cell.angle_alpha   90.00
_cell.angle_beta   90.00
_cell.angle_gamma   90.00
#
_symmetry.space_group_name_H-M   'P 1'
#
loop_
_entity.id
_entity.type
_entity.pdbx_description
1 polymer ?
#
loop_
_entity_poly.entity_id
_entity_poly.type
_entity_poly.pdbx_seq_one_letter_code
_entity_poly.pdbx_strand_id
1 'polypeptide(L)'
;MANKFSYTITLNNNISENEAIDFLTASNVNFIKPDKDSRKKLLELLGVDKKYFRAFDLVLIPGHTNLEKIIEVKNIDDITLIELKTTKKKLINLPSGFFFGATESEFALATQLGNQYKFCFISLHIESSNYVLLTLEELNKIIKTKRIQYQINL
;
A
#
# COMPACT_ATOMS: atom_id res chain seq x y z
N MET A 1 6.92 3.66 32.56
CA MET A 1 7.79 3.78 31.36
C MET A 1 6.88 4.10 30.19
N ALA A 2 6.98 5.31 29.64
CA ALA A 2 6.05 5.82 28.62
C ALA A 2 6.79 5.94 27.28
N ASN A 3 6.44 5.08 26.32
CA ASN A 3 6.75 5.32 24.91
C ASN A 3 5.50 5.92 24.27
N LYS A 4 5.65 7.12 23.69
CA LYS A 4 4.56 8.00 23.30
C LYS A 4 4.72 8.36 21.81
N PHE A 5 4.29 7.48 20.93
CA PHE A 5 4.21 7.75 19.49
C PHE A 5 2.75 7.69 19.03
N SER A 6 2.06 8.83 19.12
CA SER A 6 0.67 9.00 18.65
C SER A 6 0.66 9.96 17.45
N TYR A 7 -0.04 9.63 16.36
CA TYR A 7 -0.24 10.56 15.24
C TYR A 7 -1.70 10.58 14.74
N THR A 8 -2.05 11.65 14.02
CA THR A 8 -3.40 12.03 13.59
C THR A 8 -3.49 12.04 12.06
N ILE A 9 -4.54 11.43 11.51
CA ILE A 9 -4.81 11.27 10.07
C ILE A 9 -6.08 12.03 9.65
N THR A 10 -6.01 12.77 8.54
CA THR A 10 -7.11 13.42 7.80
C THR A 10 -7.36 12.67 6.47
N LEU A 11 -8.50 12.86 5.78
CA LEU A 11 -8.84 12.11 4.55
C LEU A 11 -9.39 13.05 3.46
N ASN A 12 -9.03 12.82 2.19
CA ASN A 12 -9.65 13.45 1.01
C ASN A 12 -9.87 12.41 -0.13
N ASN A 13 -10.96 12.60 -0.90
CA ASN A 13 -11.60 11.59 -1.78
C ASN A 13 -11.19 11.68 -3.27
N ASN A 14 -11.00 10.54 -3.95
CA ASN A 14 -10.87 10.45 -5.43
C ASN A 14 -11.40 9.09 -5.97
N ILE A 15 -12.20 9.10 -7.05
CA ILE A 15 -13.31 8.14 -7.30
C ILE A 15 -12.91 6.70 -7.75
N SER A 16 -11.82 6.47 -8.47
CA SER A 16 -11.43 5.11 -8.91
C SER A 16 -10.50 4.39 -7.94
N GLU A 17 -9.65 5.13 -7.22
CA GLU A 17 -8.92 4.60 -6.05
C GLU A 17 -9.91 4.23 -4.95
N ASN A 18 -11.00 4.98 -4.81
CA ASN A 18 -12.02 4.69 -3.81
C ASN A 18 -12.63 3.30 -3.99
N GLU A 19 -12.95 2.83 -5.19
CA GLU A 19 -13.54 1.48 -5.39
C GLU A 19 -12.63 0.36 -4.87
N ALA A 20 -11.32 0.46 -5.11
CA ALA A 20 -10.35 -0.51 -4.61
C ALA A 20 -10.15 -0.42 -3.09
N ILE A 21 -10.14 0.80 -2.56
CA ILE A 21 -10.02 1.04 -1.11
C ILE A 21 -11.27 0.55 -0.40
N ASP A 22 -12.45 0.79 -0.95
CA ASP A 22 -13.74 0.34 -0.41
C ASP A 22 -13.80 -1.19 -0.41
N PHE A 23 -13.37 -1.83 -1.51
CA PHE A 23 -13.25 -3.29 -1.58
C PHE A 23 -12.29 -3.85 -0.52
N LEU A 24 -11.11 -3.26 -0.36
CA LEU A 24 -10.12 -3.70 0.63
C LEU A 24 -10.59 -3.49 2.06
N THR A 25 -11.16 -2.32 2.37
CA THR A 25 -11.61 -1.99 3.73
C THR A 25 -12.82 -2.81 4.14
N ALA A 26 -13.69 -3.19 3.20
CA ALA A 26 -14.75 -4.17 3.44
C ALA A 26 -14.22 -5.59 3.66
N SER A 27 -13.10 -5.95 3.00
CA SER A 27 -12.47 -7.27 3.14
C SER A 27 -11.63 -7.40 4.41
N ASN A 28 -10.96 -6.32 4.80
CA ASN A 28 -10.13 -6.23 6.00
C ASN A 28 -10.12 -4.78 6.52
N VAL A 29 -10.70 -4.59 7.70
CA VAL A 29 -10.82 -3.28 8.36
C VAL A 29 -9.48 -2.66 8.76
N ASN A 30 -8.39 -3.44 8.76
CA ASN A 30 -7.06 -2.98 9.14
C ASN A 30 -6.33 -2.19 8.05
N PHE A 31 -6.89 -2.13 6.83
CA PHE A 31 -6.43 -1.19 5.82
C PHE A 31 -6.87 0.23 6.19
N ILE A 32 -5.89 1.13 6.28
CA ILE A 32 -6.09 2.53 6.66
C ILE A 32 -5.54 3.39 5.53
N LYS A 33 -6.27 4.45 5.17
CA LYS A 33 -5.84 5.44 4.16
C LYS A 33 -5.22 6.63 4.88
N PRO A 34 -3.89 6.77 4.94
CA PRO A 34 -3.28 7.93 5.58
C PRO A 34 -3.35 9.20 4.70
N ASP A 35 -3.62 10.38 5.29
CA ASP A 35 -3.30 11.65 4.63
C ASP A 35 -1.80 11.85 4.45
N LYS A 36 -1.49 12.88 3.66
CA LYS A 36 -0.15 13.39 3.43
C LYS A 36 0.69 13.56 4.71
N ASP A 37 0.14 14.12 5.79
CA ASP A 37 0.93 14.39 6.99
C ASP A 37 1.20 13.12 7.79
N SER A 38 0.23 12.21 7.85
CA SER A 38 0.39 10.88 8.45
C SER A 38 1.35 10.03 7.65
N ARG A 39 1.30 10.07 6.32
CA ARG A 39 2.27 9.39 5.46
C ARG A 39 3.70 9.80 5.79
N LYS A 40 3.95 11.11 5.98
CA LYS A 40 5.28 11.61 6.37
C LYS A 40 5.71 11.15 7.76
N LYS A 41 4.79 11.16 8.73
CA LYS A 41 5.06 10.68 10.10
C LYS A 41 5.34 9.18 10.13
N LEU A 42 4.57 8.40 9.38
CA LEU A 42 4.78 6.97 9.18
C LEU A 42 6.19 6.69 8.62
N LEU A 43 6.59 7.42 7.58
CA LEU A 43 7.94 7.28 7.02
C LEU A 43 9.03 7.63 8.04
N GLU A 44 8.84 8.72 8.79
CA GLU A 44 9.77 9.10 9.87
C GLU A 44 9.88 8.04 10.96
N LEU A 45 8.76 7.44 11.39
CA LEU A 45 8.73 6.34 12.34
C LEU A 45 9.46 5.09 11.81
N LEU A 46 9.32 4.81 10.52
CA LEU A 46 10.00 3.70 9.83
C LEU A 46 11.46 4.02 9.46
N GLY A 47 11.99 5.19 9.83
CA GLY A 47 13.36 5.59 9.50
C GLY A 47 13.59 5.85 8.01
N VAL A 48 12.55 6.25 7.27
CA VAL A 48 12.57 6.53 5.84
C VAL A 48 12.41 8.02 5.55
N ASP A 49 13.07 8.51 4.50
CA ASP A 49 12.97 9.89 4.04
C ASP A 49 11.52 10.28 3.65
N LYS A 50 11.07 11.43 4.15
CA LYS A 50 9.73 11.98 3.91
C LYS A 50 9.45 12.26 2.43
N LYS A 51 10.46 12.32 1.56
CA LYS A 51 10.27 12.47 0.10
C LYS A 51 9.45 11.33 -0.52
N TYR A 52 9.44 10.15 0.12
CA TYR A 52 8.71 8.97 -0.35
C TYR A 52 7.22 8.95 0.02
N PHE A 53 6.65 10.05 0.54
CA PHE A 53 5.24 10.09 1.02
C PHE A 53 4.18 9.79 -0.06
N ARG A 54 4.57 9.71 -1.34
CA ARG A 54 3.70 9.36 -2.48
C ARG A 54 3.90 7.94 -3.00
N ALA A 55 4.82 7.17 -2.44
CA ALA A 55 5.22 5.86 -2.98
C ALA A 55 4.53 4.67 -2.27
N PHE A 56 3.39 4.95 -1.64
CA PHE A 56 2.45 3.99 -1.09
C PHE A 56 1.08 4.65 -0.95
N ASP A 57 0.03 3.85 -0.93
CA ASP A 57 -1.36 4.31 -0.92
C ASP A 57 -2.01 4.16 0.45
N LEU A 58 -1.83 2.99 1.05
CA LEU A 58 -2.46 2.57 2.31
C LEU A 58 -1.41 2.09 3.32
N VAL A 59 -1.84 1.93 4.56
CA VAL A 59 -1.12 1.14 5.56
C VAL A 59 -2.00 0.04 6.09
N LEU A 60 -1.39 -1.09 6.42
CA LEU A 60 -2.03 -2.20 7.12
C LEU A 60 -1.42 -2.24 8.52
N ILE A 61 -2.26 -2.02 9.54
CA ILE A 61 -1.84 -2.05 10.95
C ILE A 61 -2.84 -2.95 11.70
N PRO A 62 -2.44 -4.17 12.10
CA PRO A 62 -3.31 -5.10 12.81
C PRO A 62 -3.95 -4.47 14.05
N GLY A 63 -5.26 -4.68 14.21
CA GLY A 63 -6.01 -4.18 15.36
C GLY A 63 -6.45 -2.72 15.29
N HIS A 64 -6.04 -1.98 14.26
CA HIS A 64 -6.47 -0.59 14.02
C HIS A 64 -7.35 -0.49 12.79
N THR A 65 -8.20 0.52 12.72
CA THR A 65 -9.12 0.71 11.59
C THR A 65 -9.16 2.15 11.11
N ASN A 66 -9.66 2.36 9.89
CA ASN A 66 -9.80 3.69 9.29
C ASN A 66 -10.87 4.58 9.99
N LEU A 67 -11.57 4.07 11.01
CA LEU A 67 -12.55 4.80 11.82
C LEU A 67 -11.90 5.52 13.02
N GLU A 68 -10.67 5.14 13.38
CA GLU A 68 -9.94 5.74 14.49
C GLU A 68 -9.38 7.11 14.09
N LYS A 69 -9.62 8.12 14.93
CA LYS A 69 -9.03 9.46 14.74
C LYS A 69 -7.56 9.53 15.13
N ILE A 70 -7.15 8.64 16.04
CA ILE A 70 -5.80 8.56 16.58
C ILE A 70 -5.44 7.08 16.62
N ILE A 71 -4.32 6.73 15.98
CA ILE A 71 -3.79 5.37 15.95
C ILE A 71 -2.54 5.36 16.84
N GLU A 72 -2.57 4.53 17.87
CA GLU A 72 -1.42 4.28 18.75
C GLU A 72 -0.76 2.96 18.38
N VAL A 73 0.35 3.04 17.65
CA VAL A 73 1.09 1.84 17.24
C VAL A 73 2.00 1.39 18.38
N LYS A 74 1.80 0.17 18.87
CA LYS A 74 2.61 -0.41 19.96
C LYS A 74 3.98 -0.89 19.48
N ASN A 75 4.03 -1.49 18.29
CA ASN A 75 5.25 -1.97 17.67
C ASN A 75 5.35 -1.47 16.22
N ILE A 76 6.46 -0.85 15.88
CA ILE A 76 6.71 -0.31 14.53
C ILE A 76 6.70 -1.45 13.50
N ASP A 77 7.17 -2.65 13.87
CA ASP A 77 7.21 -3.81 12.98
C ASP A 77 5.82 -4.31 12.52
N ASP A 78 4.75 -3.89 13.20
CA ASP A 78 3.37 -4.22 12.83
C ASP A 78 2.85 -3.34 11.66
N ILE A 79 3.57 -2.28 11.30
CA ILE A 79 3.20 -1.37 10.23
C ILE A 79 3.66 -1.96 8.89
N THR A 80 2.71 -2.22 8.00
CA THR A 80 3.02 -2.52 6.59
C THR A 80 2.54 -1.41 5.68
N LEU A 81 3.44 -0.82 4.89
CA LEU A 81 3.10 0.10 3.81
C LEU A 81 2.57 -0.68 2.60
N ILE A 82 1.49 -0.20 2.00
CA ILE A 82 0.79 -0.91 0.93
C ILE A 82 0.66 0.00 -0.29
N GLU A 83 1.14 -0.47 -1.44
CA GLU A 83 0.99 0.16 -2.75
C GLU A 83 -0.05 -0.61 -3.57
N LEU A 84 -1.10 0.06 -4.05
CA LEU A 84 -2.20 -0.58 -4.77
C LEU A 84 -1.88 -0.70 -6.26
N LYS A 85 -2.10 -1.89 -6.82
CA LYS A 85 -2.12 -2.14 -8.26
C LYS A 85 -3.47 -2.77 -8.60
N THR A 86 -4.32 -2.05 -9.31
CA THR A 86 -5.72 -2.44 -9.54
C THR A 86 -5.98 -2.78 -11.00
N THR A 87 -6.87 -3.75 -11.26
CA THR A 87 -7.38 -4.03 -12.60
C THR A 87 -8.86 -4.38 -12.57
N LYS A 88 -9.57 -4.06 -13.66
CA LYS A 88 -10.95 -4.52 -13.92
C LYS A 88 -11.01 -5.79 -14.78
N LYS A 89 -9.85 -6.31 -15.20
CA LYS A 89 -9.76 -7.57 -15.96
C LYS A 89 -10.13 -8.75 -15.06
N LYS A 90 -10.88 -9.71 -15.61
CA LYS A 90 -11.13 -11.00 -14.98
C LYS A 90 -9.81 -11.76 -14.83
N LEU A 91 -9.34 -11.94 -13.60
CA LEU A 91 -8.12 -12.65 -13.24
C LEU A 91 -8.45 -13.64 -12.13
N ILE A 92 -8.66 -14.90 -12.50
CA ILE A 92 -9.07 -15.96 -11.57
C ILE A 92 -7.94 -16.29 -10.58
N ASN A 93 -6.68 -16.24 -11.04
CA ASN A 93 -5.51 -16.63 -10.26
C ASN A 93 -4.57 -15.43 -10.08
N LEU A 94 -4.86 -14.51 -9.16
CA LEU A 94 -3.98 -13.38 -8.87
C LEU A 94 -2.61 -13.85 -8.33
N PRO A 95 -1.49 -13.20 -8.70
CA PRO A 95 -1.36 -12.07 -9.64
C PRO A 95 -1.05 -12.52 -11.10
N SER A 96 -1.34 -13.76 -11.47
CA SER A 96 -1.04 -14.26 -12.82
C SER A 96 -1.81 -13.48 -13.89
N GLY A 97 -1.10 -13.03 -14.93
CA GLY A 97 -1.68 -12.22 -16.01
C GLY A 97 -1.93 -10.76 -15.65
N PHE A 98 -1.51 -10.31 -14.47
CA PHE A 98 -1.55 -8.92 -14.04
C PHE A 98 -0.45 -8.12 -14.73
N PHE A 99 -0.81 -7.00 -15.35
CA PHE A 99 0.14 -6.03 -15.90
C PHE A 99 0.05 -4.73 -15.11
N PHE A 100 1.18 -4.21 -14.66
CA PHE A 100 1.24 -3.03 -13.81
C PHE A 100 2.51 -2.21 -14.08
N GLY A 101 2.43 -0.92 -13.78
CA GLY A 101 3.59 -0.03 -13.67
C GLY A 101 3.94 0.18 -12.20
N ALA A 102 5.21 0.46 -11.93
CA ALA A 102 5.68 0.87 -10.61
C ALA A 102 6.81 1.90 -10.77
N THR A 103 6.85 2.88 -9.88
CA THR A 103 7.86 3.94 -9.89
C THR A 103 9.15 3.50 -9.23
N GLU A 104 10.26 4.21 -9.49
CA GLU A 104 11.54 3.97 -8.80
C GLU A 104 11.40 4.17 -7.29
N SER A 105 10.63 5.16 -6.86
CA SER A 105 10.35 5.43 -5.45
C SER A 105 9.64 4.27 -4.74
N GLU A 106 8.68 3.61 -5.41
CA GLU A 106 8.02 2.41 -4.89
C GLU A 106 9.01 1.25 -4.75
N PHE A 107 9.84 0.99 -5.76
CA PHE A 107 10.86 -0.07 -5.69
C PHE A 107 11.93 0.22 -4.62
N ALA A 108 12.33 1.48 -4.45
CA ALA A 108 13.29 1.90 -3.42
C ALA A 108 12.72 1.64 -2.02
N LEU A 109 11.48 2.05 -1.77
CA LEU A 109 10.78 1.76 -0.51
C LEU A 109 10.67 0.25 -0.27
N ALA A 110 10.23 -0.50 -1.28
CA ALA A 110 10.05 -1.94 -1.15
C ALA A 110 11.35 -2.69 -0.85
N THR A 111 12.46 -2.22 -1.43
CA THR A 111 13.80 -2.75 -1.16
C THR A 111 14.26 -2.42 0.26
N GLN A 112 14.03 -1.18 0.71
CA GLN A 112 14.47 -0.71 2.02
C GLN A 112 13.67 -1.36 3.17
N LEU A 113 12.36 -1.51 3.02
CA LEU A 113 11.45 -1.95 4.08
C LEU A 113 11.19 -3.48 4.07
N GLY A 114 11.54 -4.18 2.99
CA GLY A 114 11.36 -5.62 2.87
C GLY A 114 9.94 -6.06 3.17
N ASN A 115 9.74 -6.81 4.26
CA ASN A 115 8.44 -7.35 4.66
C ASN A 115 7.41 -6.28 5.07
N GLN A 116 7.87 -5.09 5.47
CA GLN A 116 7.02 -3.95 5.86
C GLN A 116 6.55 -3.12 4.66
N TYR A 117 6.81 -3.57 3.42
CA TYR A 117 6.25 -2.98 2.22
C TYR A 117 5.70 -4.06 1.29
N LYS A 118 4.44 -3.94 0.88
CA LYS A 118 3.80 -4.89 -0.02
C LYS A 118 3.09 -4.20 -1.17
N PHE A 119 3.21 -4.79 -2.35
CA PHE A 119 2.35 -4.49 -3.48
C PHE A 119 1.05 -5.27 -3.30
N CYS A 120 -0.08 -4.56 -3.36
CA CYS A 120 -1.42 -5.13 -3.28
C CYS A 120 -2.04 -5.18 -4.67
N PHE A 121 -2.10 -6.38 -5.24
CA PHE A 121 -2.73 -6.61 -6.54
C PHE A 121 -4.21 -6.92 -6.36
N ILE A 122 -5.08 -6.13 -6.97
CA ILE A 122 -6.54 -6.23 -6.82
C ILE A 122 -7.19 -6.45 -8.18
N SER A 123 -8.04 -7.47 -8.29
CA SER A 123 -9.01 -7.59 -9.38
C SER A 123 -10.37 -7.12 -8.87
N LEU A 124 -10.96 -6.13 -9.53
CA LEU A 124 -12.31 -5.62 -9.24
C LEU A 124 -13.37 -6.23 -10.17
N HIS A 125 -13.03 -7.27 -10.92
CA HIS A 125 -13.98 -7.93 -11.80
C HIS A 125 -14.98 -8.75 -10.98
N ILE A 126 -16.28 -8.60 -11.23
CA ILE A 126 -17.35 -9.22 -10.42
C ILE A 126 -17.20 -10.74 -10.21
N GLU A 127 -16.77 -11.47 -11.25
CA GLU A 127 -16.59 -12.93 -11.18
C GLU A 127 -15.24 -13.38 -10.59
N SER A 128 -14.30 -12.47 -10.34
CA SER A 128 -12.95 -12.82 -9.87
C SER A 128 -12.42 -11.78 -8.89
N SER A 129 -13.31 -11.16 -8.11
CA SER A 129 -12.93 -10.07 -7.23
C SER A 129 -12.14 -10.62 -6.05
N ASN A 130 -10.86 -10.24 -5.97
CA ASN A 130 -9.96 -10.69 -4.93
C ASN A 130 -8.73 -9.76 -4.86
N TYR A 131 -7.90 -9.92 -3.83
CA TYR A 131 -6.61 -9.26 -3.72
C TYR A 131 -5.50 -10.20 -3.24
N VAL A 132 -4.25 -9.85 -3.52
CA VAL A 132 -3.08 -10.52 -2.96
C VAL A 132 -2.01 -9.49 -2.60
N LEU A 133 -1.35 -9.70 -1.47
CA LEU A 133 -0.24 -8.88 -0.99
C LEU A 133 1.06 -9.61 -1.26
N LEU A 134 2.03 -8.95 -1.89
CA LEU A 134 3.35 -9.51 -2.17
C LEU A 134 4.45 -8.53 -1.80
N THR A 135 5.49 -9.02 -1.13
CA THR A 135 6.74 -8.29 -0.96
C THR A 135 7.48 -8.18 -2.30
N LEU A 136 8.48 -7.30 -2.38
CA LEU A 136 9.35 -7.24 -3.56
C LEU A 136 10.08 -8.56 -3.81
N GLU A 137 10.47 -9.28 -2.75
CA GLU A 137 11.14 -10.58 -2.87
C GLU A 137 10.22 -11.63 -3.51
N GLU A 138 8.98 -11.73 -3.02
CA GLU A 138 7.97 -12.65 -3.58
C GLU A 138 7.62 -12.29 -5.03
N LEU A 139 7.48 -10.99 -5.31
CA LEU A 139 7.19 -10.49 -6.65
C LEU A 139 8.33 -10.84 -7.63
N ASN A 140 9.59 -10.68 -7.23
CA ASN A 140 10.74 -11.02 -8.07
C ASN A 140 10.80 -12.51 -8.43
N LYS A 141 10.29 -13.40 -7.57
CA LYS A 141 10.23 -14.86 -7.85
C LYS A 141 9.22 -15.21 -8.95
N ILE A 142 8.22 -14.36 -9.19
CA ILE A 142 7.12 -14.63 -10.12
C ILE A 142 7.11 -13.73 -11.36
N ILE A 143 7.87 -12.63 -11.37
CA ILE A 143 8.01 -11.75 -12.54
C ILE A 143 8.59 -12.57 -13.71
N LYS A 144 7.85 -12.60 -14.81
CA LYS A 144 8.32 -13.21 -16.07
C LYS A 144 9.03 -12.23 -16.99
N THR A 145 8.62 -10.96 -16.95
CA THR A 145 9.14 -9.91 -17.83
C THR A 145 9.07 -8.57 -17.13
N LYS A 146 10.16 -7.80 -17.19
CA LYS A 146 10.26 -6.45 -16.63
C LYS A 146 10.81 -5.52 -17.70
N ARG A 147 10.15 -4.38 -17.92
CA ARG A 147 10.63 -3.32 -18.83
C ARG A 147 10.66 -1.99 -18.08
N ILE A 148 11.65 -1.16 -18.40
CA ILE A 148 11.74 0.21 -17.90
C ILE A 148 11.08 1.12 -18.93
N GLN A 149 10.22 2.04 -18.49
CA GLN A 149 9.53 3.01 -19.32
C GLN A 149 9.65 4.38 -18.67
N TYR A 150 10.02 5.40 -19.45
CA TYR A 150 10.10 6.79 -18.99
C TYR A 150 8.76 7.49 -19.18
N GLN A 151 8.39 8.35 -18.22
CA GLN A 151 7.28 9.29 -18.35
C GLN A 151 7.87 10.69 -18.55
N ILE A 152 7.50 11.36 -19.64
CA ILE A 152 7.98 12.70 -20.00
C ILE A 152 6.77 13.64 -19.98
N ASN A 153 6.86 14.72 -19.22
CA ASN A 153 5.91 15.83 -19.23
C ASN A 153 6.66 17.07 -19.77
N LEU A 154 6.10 17.75 -20.76
CA LEU A 154 6.66 18.97 -21.36
C LEU A 154 6.04 20.21 -20.72
#